data_AF-A0A660UFV7-F1
#
_entry.id   AF-A0A660UFV7-F1
#
_cell.length_a   1.000
_cell.length_b   1.000
_cell.length_c   1.000
_cell.angle_alpha   90.00
_cell.angle_beta   90.00
_cell.angle_gamma   90.00
#
_symmetry.space_group_name_H-M   'P 1'
#
loop_
_entity.id
_entity.type
_entity.pdbx_description
1 polymer ?
#
loop_
_entity_poly.entity_id
_entity_poly.type
_entity_poly.pdbx_seq_one_letter_code
_entity_poly.pdbx_strand_id
1 'polypeptide(L)'
;MNRIQKQSWLTVACFSVALILSVIAVVILYSRSGFPVANAGLGFLGFTGFAGLGSFIFKKDPGAVSFDERDHLINLKAVRAGFGLSYGIFIASCMGVYTYCKTQSIEVISIETLPMFIWPPFIAVFLGHAVATLILYGKDNKQSEGGAA
;
A
#
# COMPACT_ATOMS: atom_id res chain seq x y z
N MET A 1 -9.61 10.70 -17.25
CA MET A 1 -9.22 9.99 -16.01
C MET A 1 -9.93 10.65 -14.84
N ASN A 2 -10.79 9.91 -14.12
CA ASN A 2 -11.57 10.42 -13.00
C ASN A 2 -10.63 10.92 -11.87
N ARG A 3 -11.08 11.85 -11.02
CA ARG A 3 -10.33 12.38 -9.88
C ARG A 3 -9.82 11.26 -8.97
N ILE A 4 -10.67 10.28 -8.69
CA ILE A 4 -10.34 9.13 -7.83
C ILE A 4 -9.21 8.29 -8.46
N GLN A 5 -9.20 8.14 -9.79
CA GLN A 5 -8.10 7.49 -10.50
C GLN A 5 -6.80 8.30 -10.43
N LYS A 6 -6.86 9.63 -10.56
CA LYS A 6 -5.66 10.50 -10.41
C LYS A 6 -5.05 10.39 -9.02
N GLN A 7 -5.88 10.39 -7.99
CA GLN A 7 -5.45 10.18 -6.60
C GLN A 7 -4.86 8.79 -6.40
N SER A 8 -5.52 7.75 -6.91
CA SER A 8 -5.01 6.37 -6.81
C SER A 8 -3.68 6.19 -7.53
N TRP A 9 -3.49 6.81 -8.69
CA TRP A 9 -2.20 6.82 -9.40
C TRP A 9 -1.10 7.53 -8.60
N LEU A 10 -1.40 8.67 -7.98
CA LEU A 10 -0.46 9.35 -7.08
C LEU A 10 -0.05 8.43 -5.92
N THR A 11 -1.02 7.75 -5.29
CA THR A 11 -0.74 6.79 -4.21
C THR A 11 0.16 5.66 -4.70
N VAL A 12 -0.15 5.02 -5.83
CA VAL A 12 0.67 3.95 -6.40
C VAL A 12 2.09 4.43 -6.69
N ALA A 13 2.25 5.60 -7.32
CA ALA A 13 3.55 6.17 -7.64
C ALA A 13 4.37 6.46 -6.38
N CYS A 14 3.80 7.17 -5.41
CA CYS A 14 4.47 7.50 -4.15
C CYS A 14 4.89 6.25 -3.37
N PHE A 15 4.00 5.27 -3.22
CA PHE A 15 4.30 4.05 -2.49
C PHE A 15 5.34 3.17 -3.22
N SER A 16 5.23 3.04 -4.54
CA SER A 16 6.18 2.24 -5.32
C SER A 16 7.59 2.84 -5.27
N VAL A 17 7.70 4.15 -5.46
CA VAL A 17 8.99 4.87 -5.36
C VAL A 17 9.56 4.77 -3.95
N ALA A 18 8.73 5.00 -2.92
CA ALA A 18 9.16 4.90 -1.53
C ALA A 18 9.68 3.49 -1.20
N LEU A 19 8.97 2.43 -1.62
CA LEU A 19 9.39 1.05 -1.40
C LEU A 19 10.69 0.72 -2.12
N ILE A 20 10.82 1.08 -3.40
CA ILE A 20 12.04 0.80 -4.18
C ILE A 20 13.25 1.51 -3.56
N LEU A 21 13.13 2.80 -3.27
CA LEU A 21 14.21 3.58 -2.64
C LEU A 21 14.57 3.02 -1.27
N SER A 22 13.56 2.63 -0.48
CA SER A 22 13.78 2.08 0.84
C SER A 22 14.51 0.74 0.79
N VAL A 23 14.09 -0.18 -0.08
CA VAL A 23 14.76 -1.48 -0.26
C VAL A 23 16.20 -1.30 -0.71
N ILE A 24 16.44 -0.45 -1.71
CA ILE A 24 17.81 -0.16 -2.20
C ILE A 24 18.68 0.39 -1.08
N ALA A 25 18.18 1.37 -0.32
CA ALA A 25 18.92 1.98 0.77
C ALA A 25 19.24 0.97 1.90
N VAL A 26 18.27 0.13 2.28
CA VAL A 26 18.47 -0.92 3.30
C VAL A 26 19.51 -1.92 2.83
N VAL A 27 19.46 -2.39 1.57
CA VAL A 27 20.43 -3.36 1.03
C VAL A 27 21.86 -2.79 1.02
N ILE A 28 22.03 -1.54 0.59
CA ILE A 28 23.33 -0.87 0.56
C ILE A 28 23.88 -0.70 1.99
N LEU A 29 23.07 -0.20 2.92
CA LEU A 29 23.49 0.03 4.30
C LEU A 29 23.74 -1.28 5.04
N TYR A 30 22.94 -2.31 4.80
CA TYR A 30 23.15 -3.64 5.37
C TYR A 30 24.49 -4.23 4.92
N SER A 31 24.82 -4.11 3.63
CA SER A 31 26.08 -4.63 3.08
C SER A 31 27.32 -3.93 3.63
N ARG A 32 27.20 -2.66 4.05
CA ARG A 32 28.33 -1.85 4.52
C ARG A 32 28.48 -1.83 6.04
N SER A 33 27.38 -1.79 6.77
CA SER A 33 27.37 -1.48 8.21
C SER A 33 26.50 -2.42 9.04
N GLY A 34 25.76 -3.35 8.40
CA GLY A 34 24.86 -4.26 9.08
C GLY A 34 23.67 -3.57 9.79
N PHE A 35 22.93 -4.36 10.58
CA PHE A 35 21.93 -3.83 11.50
C PHE A 35 22.60 -3.34 12.81
N PRO A 36 22.13 -2.26 13.44
CA PRO A 36 20.85 -1.56 13.21
C PRO A 36 20.90 -0.40 12.19
N VAL A 37 22.09 -0.02 11.70
CA VAL A 37 22.26 1.17 10.84
C VAL A 37 21.46 1.07 9.54
N ALA A 38 21.28 -0.15 9.01
CA ALA A 38 20.44 -0.41 7.84
C ALA A 38 18.98 0.06 7.98
N ASN A 39 18.43 0.17 9.19
CA ASN A 39 17.07 0.68 9.42
C ASN A 39 16.88 2.14 8.96
N ALA A 40 17.95 2.92 8.87
CA ALA A 40 17.87 4.28 8.33
C ALA A 40 17.36 4.31 6.88
N GLY A 41 17.55 3.21 6.12
CA GLY A 41 16.99 3.06 4.77
C GLY A 41 15.47 3.02 4.73
N LEU A 42 14.80 2.72 5.86
CA LEU A 42 13.34 2.82 5.97
C LEU A 42 12.84 4.27 5.99
N GLY A 43 13.71 5.26 6.19
CA GLY A 43 13.35 6.68 6.15
C GLY A 43 12.70 7.13 4.84
N PHE A 44 13.03 6.46 3.72
CA PHE A 44 12.41 6.72 2.42
C PHE A 44 10.91 6.38 2.38
N LEU A 45 10.39 5.58 3.32
CA LEU A 45 8.95 5.37 3.48
C LEU A 45 8.20 6.66 3.83
N GLY A 46 8.89 7.70 4.33
CA GLY A 46 8.30 9.03 4.52
C GLY A 46 7.72 9.64 3.24
N PHE A 47 8.19 9.22 2.05
CA PHE A 47 7.61 9.65 0.78
C PHE A 47 6.16 9.21 0.58
N THR A 48 5.70 8.18 1.30
CA THR A 48 4.29 7.76 1.27
C THR A 48 3.36 8.84 1.83
N GLY A 49 3.86 9.75 2.69
CA GLY A 49 3.09 10.89 3.20
C GLY A 49 2.58 11.83 2.10
N PHE A 50 3.31 11.95 0.98
CA PHE A 50 2.87 12.77 -0.15
C PHE A 50 1.62 12.21 -0.85
N ALA A 51 1.36 10.90 -0.73
CA ALA A 51 0.12 10.31 -1.25
C ALA A 51 -1.12 10.90 -0.57
N GLY A 52 -1.04 11.25 0.72
CA GLY A 52 -2.12 11.88 1.48
C GLY A 52 -2.48 13.29 1.00
N LEU A 53 -1.57 13.96 0.29
CA LEU A 53 -1.80 15.30 -0.27
C LEU A 53 -2.64 15.28 -1.56
N GLY A 54 -3.00 14.10 -2.08
CA GLY A 54 -3.79 13.97 -3.29
C GLY A 54 -5.14 14.70 -3.24
N SER A 55 -5.76 14.82 -2.06
CA SER A 55 -7.00 15.59 -1.88
C SER A 55 -6.81 17.10 -2.00
N PHE A 56 -5.62 17.62 -1.70
CA PHE A 56 -5.29 19.04 -1.86
C PHE A 56 -4.87 19.38 -3.29
N ILE A 57 -4.15 18.46 -3.96
CA ILE A 57 -3.66 18.63 -5.32
C ILE A 57 -4.81 18.51 -6.34
N PHE A 58 -5.70 17.53 -6.15
CA PHE A 58 -6.84 17.30 -7.04
C PHE A 58 -8.13 17.81 -6.40
N LYS A 59 -8.32 19.14 -6.47
CA LYS A 59 -9.56 19.80 -5.99
C LYS A 59 -10.79 19.29 -6.74
N LYS A 60 -11.95 19.39 -6.10
CA LYS A 60 -13.24 19.08 -6.72
C LYS A 60 -13.62 20.19 -7.69
N ASP A 61 -14.06 19.85 -8.89
CA ASP A 61 -14.61 20.82 -9.82
C ASP A 61 -15.94 21.40 -9.27
N PRO A 62 -16.13 22.73 -9.32
CA PRO A 62 -17.37 23.35 -8.88
C PRO A 62 -18.53 22.87 -9.77
N GLY A 63 -19.49 22.15 -9.18
CA GLY A 63 -20.64 21.56 -9.88
C GLY A 63 -20.59 20.04 -10.06
N ALA A 64 -19.51 19.36 -9.68
CA ALA A 64 -19.46 17.90 -9.74
C ALA A 64 -20.40 17.27 -8.71
N VAL A 65 -21.18 16.27 -9.15
CA VAL A 65 -22.08 15.46 -8.32
C VAL A 65 -21.38 15.04 -7.02
N SER A 66 -22.02 15.30 -5.88
CA SER A 66 -21.44 15.02 -4.56
C SER A 66 -21.32 13.54 -4.23
N PHE A 67 -22.22 12.74 -4.80
CA PHE A 67 -22.33 11.33 -4.49
C PHE A 67 -22.75 10.58 -5.75
N ASP A 68 -21.84 9.74 -6.26
CA ASP A 68 -22.15 8.76 -7.29
C ASP A 68 -22.14 7.37 -6.63
N GLU A 69 -23.28 6.68 -6.68
CA GLU A 69 -23.44 5.33 -6.12
C GLU A 69 -22.41 4.35 -6.71
N ARG A 70 -22.05 4.55 -7.98
CA ARG A 70 -21.01 3.76 -8.67
C ARG A 70 -19.65 3.91 -8.02
N ASP A 71 -19.24 5.15 -7.77
CA ASP A 71 -17.96 5.46 -7.11
C ASP A 71 -17.93 4.88 -5.69
N HIS A 72 -19.06 4.89 -4.99
CA HIS A 72 -19.21 4.27 -3.67
C HIS A 72 -19.03 2.75 -3.71
N LEU A 73 -19.67 2.06 -4.65
CA LEU A 73 -19.54 0.61 -4.81
C LEU A 73 -18.11 0.19 -5.19
N ILE A 74 -17.44 0.96 -6.05
CA ILE A 74 -16.04 0.72 -6.41
C ILE A 74 -15.14 0.88 -5.18
N ASN A 75 -15.35 1.92 -4.39
CA ASN A 75 -14.60 2.15 -3.16
C ASN A 75 -14.76 0.98 -2.18
N LEU A 76 -15.99 0.53 -1.92
CA LEU A 76 -16.24 -0.60 -1.00
C LEU A 76 -15.53 -1.89 -1.47
N LYS A 77 -15.53 -2.18 -2.76
CA LYS A 77 -14.80 -3.34 -3.33
C LYS A 77 -13.30 -3.16 -3.17
N ALA A 78 -12.77 -1.97 -3.44
CA ALA A 78 -11.34 -1.67 -3.28
C ALA A 78 -10.89 -1.76 -1.81
N VAL A 79 -11.71 -1.32 -0.86
CA VAL A 79 -11.44 -1.44 0.58
C VAL A 79 -11.35 -2.90 1.00
N ARG A 80 -12.31 -3.74 0.58
CA ARG A 80 -12.26 -5.19 0.86
C ARG A 80 -11.02 -5.85 0.28
N ALA A 81 -10.64 -5.49 -0.95
CA ALA A 81 -9.43 -6.00 -1.58
C ALA A 81 -8.16 -5.56 -0.83
N GLY A 82 -8.07 -4.29 -0.43
CA GLY A 82 -6.94 -3.76 0.36
C GLY A 82 -6.79 -4.45 1.71
N PHE A 83 -7.90 -4.65 2.45
CA PHE A 83 -7.89 -5.38 3.72
C PHE A 83 -7.57 -6.87 3.55
N GLY A 84 -8.09 -7.52 2.49
CA GLY A 84 -7.74 -8.91 2.20
C GLY A 84 -6.25 -9.08 1.93
N LEU A 85 -5.66 -8.18 1.15
CA LEU A 85 -4.22 -8.18 0.86
C LEU A 85 -3.38 -7.95 2.11
N SER A 86 -3.75 -6.96 2.94
CA SER A 86 -3.01 -6.66 4.15
C SER A 86 -3.05 -7.79 5.17
N TYR A 87 -4.20 -8.45 5.32
CA TYR A 87 -4.34 -9.60 6.19
C TYR A 87 -3.44 -10.75 5.74
N GLY A 88 -3.40 -11.03 4.42
CA GLY A 88 -2.49 -12.02 3.85
C GLY A 88 -1.02 -11.69 4.12
N ILE A 89 -0.62 -10.42 3.95
CA ILE A 89 0.75 -9.96 4.23
C ILE A 89 1.07 -10.03 5.72
N PHE A 90 0.12 -9.74 6.61
CA PHE A 90 0.31 -9.88 8.05
C PHE A 90 0.59 -11.34 8.44
N ILE A 91 -0.23 -12.28 7.97
CA ILE A 91 -0.01 -13.72 8.21
C ILE A 91 1.34 -14.15 7.66
N ALA A 92 1.67 -13.77 6.42
CA ALA A 92 2.95 -14.11 5.81
C ALA A 92 4.14 -13.54 6.61
N SER A 93 4.01 -12.32 7.14
CA SER A 93 5.05 -11.71 7.98
C SER A 93 5.24 -12.46 9.30
N CYS A 94 4.15 -12.81 9.98
CA CYS A 94 4.19 -13.59 11.23
C CYS A 94 4.80 -14.98 10.99
N MET A 95 4.34 -15.69 9.95
CA MET A 95 4.86 -17.01 9.61
C MET A 95 6.34 -16.94 9.17
N GLY A 96 6.71 -15.91 8.41
CA GLY A 96 8.10 -15.68 8.01
C GLY A 96 9.03 -15.53 9.21
N VAL A 97 8.68 -14.67 10.17
CA VAL A 97 9.50 -14.53 11.39
C VAL A 97 9.51 -15.79 12.23
N TYR A 98 8.36 -16.47 12.39
CA TYR A 98 8.31 -17.75 13.08
C TYR A 98 9.28 -18.78 12.47
N THR A 99 9.27 -18.95 11.14
CA THR A 99 10.17 -19.88 10.45
C THR A 99 11.65 -19.47 10.58
N TYR A 100 11.94 -18.17 10.53
CA TYR A 100 13.29 -17.64 10.74
C TYR A 100 13.80 -17.90 12.16
N CYS A 101 13.03 -17.54 13.18
CA CYS A 101 13.36 -17.77 14.59
C CYS A 101 13.55 -19.26 14.88
N LYS A 102 12.68 -20.12 14.34
CA LYS A 102 12.82 -21.58 14.45
C LYS A 102 14.13 -22.08 13.85
N THR A 103 14.53 -21.57 12.69
CA THR A 103 15.77 -21.99 12.01
C THR A 103 17.02 -21.54 12.77
N GLN A 104 16.96 -20.37 13.41
CA GLN A 104 18.06 -19.80 14.20
C GLN A 104 18.04 -20.22 15.68
N SER A 105 17.12 -21.10 16.10
CA SER A 105 16.91 -21.50 17.50
C SER A 105 16.71 -20.31 18.46
N ILE A 106 16.03 -19.26 17.99
CA ILE A 106 15.69 -18.07 18.79
C ILE A 106 14.32 -18.31 19.43
N GLU A 107 14.29 -18.43 20.75
CA GLU A 107 13.06 -18.71 21.50
C GLU A 107 12.27 -17.46 21.89
N VAL A 108 12.92 -16.29 21.90
CA VAL A 108 12.32 -15.03 22.38
C VAL A 108 12.46 -13.93 21.34
N ILE A 109 11.35 -13.23 21.06
CA ILE A 109 11.31 -12.08 20.17
C ILE A 109 11.41 -10.80 21.01
N SER A 110 12.29 -9.88 20.62
CA SER A 110 12.42 -8.58 21.29
C SER A 110 11.16 -7.75 21.11
N ILE A 111 10.71 -7.08 22.17
CA ILE A 111 9.55 -6.18 22.17
C ILE A 111 9.76 -5.02 21.18
N GLU A 112 11.01 -4.61 20.95
CA GLU A 112 11.36 -3.54 20.01
C GLU A 112 11.08 -3.91 18.55
N THR A 113 11.02 -5.20 18.23
CA THR A 113 10.74 -5.69 16.87
C THR A 113 9.26 -5.83 16.58
N LEU A 114 8.40 -5.93 17.62
CA LEU A 114 6.95 -6.08 17.45
C LEU A 114 6.29 -4.94 16.66
N PRO A 115 6.63 -3.65 16.88
CA PRO A 115 6.09 -2.56 16.07
C PRO A 115 6.42 -2.67 14.58
N MET A 116 7.52 -3.34 14.21
CA MET A 116 7.91 -3.49 12.80
C MET A 116 6.91 -4.34 12.01
N PHE A 117 6.15 -5.23 12.65
CA PHE A 117 5.15 -6.08 12.00
C PHE A 117 3.92 -5.31 11.49
N ILE A 118 3.69 -4.10 11.99
CA ILE A 118 2.53 -3.28 11.60
C ILE A 118 2.77 -2.62 10.23
N TRP A 119 4.02 -2.31 9.89
CA TRP A 119 4.33 -1.54 8.68
C TRP A 119 4.02 -2.26 7.36
N PRO A 120 4.42 -3.53 7.15
CA PRO A 120 4.10 -4.24 5.91
C PRO A 120 2.59 -4.34 5.61
N PRO A 121 1.71 -4.77 6.53
CA PRO A 121 0.28 -4.84 6.26
C PRO A 121 -0.35 -3.44 6.14
N PHE A 122 0.15 -2.44 6.87
CA PHE A 122 -0.29 -1.05 6.69
C PHE A 122 -0.06 -0.58 5.26
N ILE A 123 1.17 -0.72 4.75
CA ILE A 123 1.54 -0.36 3.38
C ILE A 123 0.68 -1.12 2.37
N ALA A 124 0.46 -2.42 2.61
CA ALA A 124 -0.36 -3.28 1.76
C ALA A 124 -1.82 -2.82 1.65
N VAL A 125 -2.44 -2.32 2.72
CA VAL A 125 -3.82 -1.79 2.65
C VAL A 125 -3.90 -0.66 1.64
N PHE A 126 -3.03 0.35 1.76
CA PHE A 126 -3.08 1.54 0.91
C PHE A 126 -2.75 1.23 -0.54
N LEU A 127 -1.70 0.44 -0.77
CA LEU A 127 -1.30 0.05 -2.12
C LEU A 127 -2.35 -0.88 -2.76
N GLY A 128 -2.85 -1.85 -2.02
CA GLY A 128 -3.92 -2.76 -2.46
C GLY A 128 -5.20 -2.02 -2.80
N HIS A 129 -5.63 -1.08 -1.94
CA HIS A 129 -6.78 -0.22 -2.20
C HIS A 129 -6.59 0.63 -3.46
N ALA A 130 -5.44 1.29 -3.61
CA ALA A 130 -5.17 2.15 -4.76
C ALA A 130 -5.11 1.36 -6.08
N VAL A 131 -4.43 0.21 -6.09
CA VAL A 131 -4.36 -0.68 -7.26
C VAL A 131 -5.74 -1.26 -7.58
N ALA A 132 -6.48 -1.74 -6.59
CA ALA A 132 -7.83 -2.27 -6.81
C ALA A 132 -8.77 -1.20 -7.37
N THR A 133 -8.67 0.05 -6.90
CA THR A 133 -9.42 1.18 -7.44
C THR A 133 -9.10 1.39 -8.93
N LEU A 134 -7.83 1.40 -9.32
CA LEU A 134 -7.42 1.55 -10.72
C LEU A 134 -7.92 0.40 -11.60
N ILE A 135 -7.81 -0.84 -11.13
CA ILE A 135 -8.28 -2.02 -11.86
C ILE A 135 -9.79 -2.00 -12.04
N LEU A 136 -10.55 -1.68 -10.99
CA LEU A 136 -12.02 -1.66 -11.03
C LEU A 136 -12.53 -0.58 -11.98
N TYR A 137 -12.00 0.64 -11.90
CA TYR A 137 -12.35 1.68 -12.89
C TYR A 137 -11.90 1.31 -14.32
N GLY A 138 -10.75 0.66 -14.47
CA GLY A 138 -10.25 0.23 -15.78
C GLY A 138 -11.12 -0.85 -16.43
N LYS A 139 -11.65 -1.79 -15.63
CA LYS A 139 -12.56 -2.84 -16.08
C LYS A 139 -13.94 -2.27 -16.44
N ASP A 140 -14.42 -1.33 -15.64
CA ASP A 140 -15.75 -0.73 -15.81
C ASP A 140 -15.80 0.19 -17.05
N ASN A 141 -14.73 0.92 -17.36
CA ASN A 141 -14.62 1.67 -18.62
C ASN A 141 -14.59 0.80 -19.89
N LYS A 142 -14.34 -0.52 -19.76
CA LYS A 142 -14.36 -1.48 -20.86
C LYS A 142 -15.70 -2.21 -21.02
N GLN A 143 -16.56 -2.18 -20.00
CA GLN A 143 -17.94 -2.64 -20.16
C GLN A 143 -18.71 -1.55 -20.90
N SER A 144 -18.83 -1.72 -22.21
CA SER A 144 -19.72 -0.90 -23.04
C SER A 144 -21.12 -0.91 -22.42
N GLU A 145 -21.75 0.26 -22.33
CA GLU A 145 -23.15 0.39 -21.91
C GLU A 145 -24.02 -0.52 -22.78
N GLY A 146 -24.53 -1.60 -22.18
CA GLY A 146 -25.12 -2.72 -22.92
C GLY A 146 -24.65 -4.03 -22.32
N GLY A 147 -25.06 -4.29 -21.07
CA GLY A 147 -24.90 -5.62 -20.49
C GLY A 147 -25.50 -6.65 -21.43
N ALA A 148 -24.75 -7.70 -21.74
CA ALA A 148 -25.32 -8.90 -22.33
C ALA A 148 -26.36 -9.44 -21.34
N ALA A 149 -27.62 -9.39 -21.75
CA ALA A 149 -28.73 -10.11 -21.15
C ALA A 149 -28.48 -11.62 -21.22
#